data_AF-A0A1W9VP43-F1
#
_entry.id   AF-A0A1W9VP43-F1
#
_cell.length_a   1.000
_cell.length_b   1.000
_cell.length_c   1.000
_cell.angle_alpha   90.00
_cell.angle_beta   90.00
_cell.angle_gamma   90.00
#
_symmetry.space_group_name_H-M   'P 1'
#
loop_
_entity.id
_entity.type
_entity.pdbx_description
1 polymer ?
#
loop_
_entity_poly.entity_id
_entity_poly.type
_entity_poly.pdbx_seq_one_letter_code
_entity_poly.pdbx_strand_id
1 'polypeptide(L)'
;MKKLALVLVLVLAFALPVFANPFVDVPLNHWAYDSVQSLAAKGIIVGYPDGTFGGGKSLTRYEFAEATAKALAYVEGMDFASADDVAILEKLAIEFADELASLGVTVADLEATLGANSEAIAALETTVAKLDTFFEPVVISGTLTADYTKPVVPMTPLATLSDEAEIKIVATINDVTTAGITVTATDVLSGAPAYAVAWSGFFIDYQGADLQLRVGEVAPADIGLGLVYDFDEIEEFDGFLATWVWDTENDLGNWTLFGDVEDFYVANVAFALGDEDDVAVGVTGSYDVLASGYAGSLDLAFNLGDEDEAAVAVEAGVFYGTALTYAGALTFSTTVDDLGLAIDAHYVQTGFIPTNSGFDPNTFGVGVEATYPLTDELGVTLSWDYDMDTAMAVTGHDVGVDLLYTVDADTSETAELNVDYSLFTGIASAQGTYMNYPLADDYLLSGTAKYDYPAGTYAGAATLEYAMATDMALTVEGRVDSDSVAAFWSAEVQLVYTLDTNTALTVGYEQNTWSDDLKDYDAMTIDDALGTLTAGLEVTF
;
A
#
# COMPACT_ATOMS: atom_id res chain seq x y z
N MET A 1 -5.20 27.01 18.59
CA MET A 1 -6.00 28.23 18.90
C MET A 1 -7.17 28.35 17.93
N LYS A 2 -8.44 28.19 18.38
CA LYS A 2 -9.61 28.02 17.47
C LYS A 2 -10.09 29.33 16.79
N LYS A 3 -9.27 29.89 15.90
CA LYS A 3 -9.62 31.03 15.02
C LYS A 3 -9.11 30.93 13.56
N LEU A 4 -8.43 29.86 13.17
CA LEU A 4 -7.93 29.70 11.79
C LEU A 4 -8.80 28.84 10.87
N ALA A 5 -9.64 27.92 11.39
CA ALA A 5 -10.50 27.06 10.57
C ALA A 5 -11.48 27.82 9.65
N LEU A 6 -11.88 29.04 10.04
CA LEU A 6 -12.82 29.89 9.27
C LEU A 6 -12.27 30.38 7.90
N VAL A 7 -11.01 30.05 7.57
CA VAL A 7 -10.41 30.36 6.26
C VAL A 7 -10.63 29.23 5.26
N LEU A 8 -10.78 27.98 5.71
CA LEU A 8 -10.82 26.80 4.83
C LEU A 8 -12.18 26.62 4.13
N VAL A 9 -13.28 26.88 4.85
CA VAL A 9 -14.65 26.84 4.31
C VAL A 9 -14.90 27.83 3.16
N LEU A 10 -14.10 28.90 3.05
CA LEU A 10 -14.23 29.90 1.99
C LEU A 10 -13.77 29.39 0.60
N VAL A 11 -13.09 28.25 0.53
CA VAL A 11 -12.45 27.75 -0.71
C VAL A 11 -13.37 26.83 -1.51
N LEU A 12 -14.09 25.91 -0.85
CA LEU A 12 -14.89 24.87 -1.51
C LEU A 12 -16.29 25.41 -1.87
N ALA A 13 -16.34 26.59 -2.49
CA ALA A 13 -17.53 27.42 -2.60
C ALA A 13 -17.86 27.88 -4.05
N PHE A 14 -17.77 26.99 -5.06
CA PHE A 14 -18.07 27.35 -6.47
C PHE A 14 -18.57 26.16 -7.35
N ALA A 15 -19.83 25.71 -7.17
CA ALA A 15 -20.55 24.76 -8.05
C ALA A 15 -22.06 24.64 -7.62
N LEU A 16 -23.07 24.27 -8.42
CA LEU A 16 -23.26 23.93 -9.85
C LEU A 16 -24.61 24.55 -10.35
N PRO A 17 -24.91 24.59 -11.67
CA PRO A 17 -25.94 25.49 -12.23
C PRO A 17 -27.29 24.84 -12.61
N VAL A 18 -28.27 25.69 -12.98
CA VAL A 18 -29.52 25.32 -13.68
C VAL A 18 -29.78 26.32 -14.83
N PHE A 19 -30.12 25.84 -16.03
CA PHE A 19 -30.41 26.68 -17.21
C PHE A 19 -31.92 26.92 -17.43
N ALA A 20 -32.28 28.08 -17.97
CA ALA A 20 -33.66 28.45 -18.33
C ALA A 20 -33.83 28.71 -19.84
N ASN A 21 -35.05 28.55 -20.37
CA ASN A 21 -35.37 28.94 -21.76
C ASN A 21 -35.40 30.48 -21.88
N PRO A 22 -34.59 31.11 -22.76
CA PRO A 22 -34.34 32.55 -22.70
C PRO A 22 -35.45 33.45 -23.25
N PHE A 23 -36.32 32.99 -24.16
CA PHE A 23 -37.30 33.87 -24.83
C PHE A 23 -38.74 33.34 -24.81
N VAL A 24 -39.70 34.26 -24.69
CA VAL A 24 -41.12 33.95 -24.43
C VAL A 24 -42.01 33.89 -25.68
N ASP A 25 -41.60 34.53 -26.78
CA ASP A 25 -42.30 34.50 -28.08
C ASP A 25 -41.90 33.31 -28.96
N VAL A 26 -40.91 32.52 -28.52
CA VAL A 26 -40.46 31.28 -29.15
C VAL A 26 -40.77 30.09 -28.21
N PRO A 27 -42.01 29.56 -28.21
CA PRO A 27 -42.38 28.44 -27.34
C PRO A 27 -41.84 27.08 -27.83
N LEU A 28 -41.82 26.09 -26.94
CA LEU A 28 -41.32 24.71 -27.15
C LEU A 28 -41.84 23.95 -28.38
N ASN A 29 -42.97 24.35 -28.95
CA ASN A 29 -43.54 23.75 -30.17
C ASN A 29 -43.40 24.64 -31.41
N HIS A 30 -42.60 25.70 -31.33
CA HIS A 30 -42.25 26.59 -32.43
C HIS A 30 -41.04 26.04 -33.19
N TRP A 31 -41.10 26.06 -34.52
CA TRP A 31 -40.08 25.46 -35.41
C TRP A 31 -38.65 25.98 -35.21
N ALA A 32 -38.48 27.17 -34.62
CA ALA A 32 -37.18 27.81 -34.39
C ALA A 32 -36.61 27.57 -32.99
N TYR A 33 -37.32 26.84 -32.12
CA TYR A 33 -37.04 26.76 -30.67
C TYR A 33 -35.60 26.34 -30.36
N ASP A 34 -35.19 25.14 -30.81
CA ASP A 34 -33.89 24.55 -30.45
C ASP A 34 -32.72 25.41 -30.97
N SER A 35 -32.84 25.97 -32.18
CA SER A 35 -31.81 26.81 -32.79
C SER A 35 -31.61 28.14 -32.06
N VAL A 36 -32.71 28.80 -31.67
CA VAL A 36 -32.65 30.06 -30.91
C VAL A 36 -32.13 29.81 -29.50
N GLN A 37 -32.54 28.71 -28.85
CA GLN A 37 -32.04 28.32 -27.53
C GLN A 37 -30.52 28.08 -27.56
N SER A 38 -30.00 27.37 -28.57
CA SER A 38 -28.57 27.07 -28.70
C SER A 38 -27.70 28.31 -28.90
N LEU A 39 -28.13 29.28 -29.72
CA LEU A 39 -27.36 30.51 -29.97
C LEU A 39 -27.39 31.48 -28.77
N ALA A 40 -28.50 31.53 -28.02
CA ALA A 40 -28.59 32.31 -26.79
C ALA A 40 -27.72 31.72 -25.66
N ALA A 41 -27.70 30.38 -25.49
CA ALA A 41 -26.85 29.71 -24.50
C ALA A 41 -25.34 29.92 -24.74
N LYS A 42 -24.95 30.26 -25.98
CA LYS A 42 -23.57 30.59 -26.38
C LYS A 42 -23.24 32.09 -26.29
N GLY A 43 -24.18 32.92 -25.83
CA GLY A 43 -24.03 34.38 -25.77
C GLY A 43 -24.06 35.09 -27.14
N ILE A 44 -24.33 34.37 -28.23
CA ILE A 44 -24.25 34.88 -29.61
C ILE A 44 -25.44 35.81 -29.92
N ILE A 45 -26.64 35.44 -29.46
CA ILE A 45 -27.86 36.25 -29.60
C ILE A 45 -28.34 36.69 -28.22
N VAL A 46 -28.39 38.00 -28.02
CA VAL A 46 -29.11 38.62 -26.90
C VAL A 46 -30.45 39.13 -27.45
N GLY A 47 -31.56 38.68 -26.85
CA GLY A 47 -32.91 39.13 -27.23
C GLY A 47 -33.24 40.53 -26.73
N TYR A 48 -34.47 40.97 -26.95
CA TYR A 48 -34.90 42.30 -26.54
C TYR A 48 -35.15 42.38 -25.02
N PRO A 49 -35.01 43.58 -24.40
CA PRO A 49 -35.23 43.77 -22.96
C PRO A 49 -36.65 43.46 -22.44
N ASP A 50 -37.59 43.09 -23.31
CA ASP A 50 -38.93 42.60 -22.97
C ASP A 50 -39.02 41.06 -22.88
N GLY A 51 -37.90 40.36 -23.03
CA GLY A 51 -37.82 38.90 -23.00
C GLY A 51 -38.23 38.22 -24.31
N THR A 52 -38.42 38.97 -25.39
CA THR A 52 -38.69 38.41 -26.72
C THR A 52 -37.41 38.25 -27.55
N PHE A 53 -37.36 37.18 -28.34
CA PHE A 53 -36.51 37.10 -29.52
C PHE A 53 -36.96 38.11 -30.59
N GLY A 54 -38.26 38.44 -30.59
CA GLY A 54 -38.88 39.44 -31.44
C GLY A 54 -38.96 38.98 -32.90
N GLY A 55 -39.18 37.69 -33.15
CA GLY A 55 -39.02 37.06 -34.46
C GLY A 55 -39.93 37.58 -35.60
N GLY A 56 -40.92 38.42 -35.28
CA GLY A 56 -41.74 39.15 -36.25
C GLY A 56 -41.30 40.60 -36.55
N LYS A 57 -40.25 41.10 -35.89
CA LYS A 57 -39.68 42.45 -36.04
C LYS A 57 -38.61 42.44 -37.16
N SER A 58 -38.52 43.53 -37.92
CA SER A 58 -37.39 43.73 -38.84
C SER A 58 -36.11 44.07 -38.06
N LEU A 59 -35.04 43.30 -38.31
CA LEU A 59 -33.72 43.49 -37.75
C LEU A 59 -33.00 44.68 -38.41
N THR A 60 -32.25 45.46 -37.64
CA THR A 60 -31.37 46.53 -38.15
C THR A 60 -29.99 45.96 -38.53
N ARG A 61 -29.25 46.70 -39.36
CA ARG A 61 -27.87 46.33 -39.72
C ARG A 61 -26.94 46.23 -38.51
N TYR A 62 -27.18 47.05 -37.48
CA TYR A 62 -26.39 47.04 -36.24
C TYR A 62 -26.67 45.81 -35.37
N GLU A 63 -27.95 45.47 -35.11
CA GLU A 63 -28.31 44.26 -34.36
C GLU A 63 -27.79 42.98 -35.05
N PHE A 64 -27.76 42.96 -36.39
CA PHE A 64 -27.15 41.87 -37.17
C PHE A 64 -25.61 41.84 -37.07
N ALA A 65 -24.96 43.00 -37.07
CA ALA A 65 -23.51 43.10 -36.90
C ALA A 65 -23.07 42.52 -35.54
N GLU A 66 -23.72 42.93 -34.45
CA GLU A 66 -23.39 42.50 -33.09
C GLU A 66 -23.40 40.97 -32.93
N ALA A 67 -24.47 40.32 -33.40
CA ALA A 67 -24.59 38.86 -33.38
C ALA A 67 -23.52 38.18 -34.25
N THR A 68 -23.11 38.80 -35.37
CA THR A 68 -22.04 38.29 -36.23
C THR A 68 -20.68 38.28 -35.52
N ALA A 69 -20.33 39.36 -34.81
CA ALA A 69 -19.07 39.41 -34.05
C ALA A 69 -19.06 38.45 -32.86
N LYS A 70 -20.17 38.33 -32.13
CA LYS A 70 -20.31 37.37 -31.03
C LYS A 70 -20.23 35.92 -31.52
N ALA A 71 -20.77 35.61 -32.70
CA ALA A 71 -20.62 34.32 -33.35
C ALA A 71 -19.15 34.02 -33.70
N LEU A 72 -18.45 34.96 -34.34
CA LEU A 72 -17.06 34.78 -34.74
C LEU A 72 -16.15 34.55 -33.52
N ALA A 73 -16.26 35.38 -32.48
CA ALA A 73 -15.46 35.25 -31.26
C ALA A 73 -15.72 33.95 -30.47
N TYR A 74 -16.94 33.40 -30.54
CA TYR A 74 -17.24 32.08 -29.98
C TYR A 74 -16.59 30.94 -30.80
N VAL A 75 -16.52 31.10 -32.12
CA VAL A 75 -16.05 30.05 -33.05
C VAL A 75 -14.51 30.01 -33.16
N GLU A 76 -13.83 31.16 -33.15
CA GLU A 76 -12.35 31.23 -33.15
C GLU A 76 -11.70 30.51 -31.94
N GLY A 77 -12.46 30.29 -30.87
CA GLY A 77 -12.03 29.56 -29.67
C GLY A 77 -12.32 28.05 -29.66
N MET A 78 -12.79 27.43 -30.76
CA MET A 78 -13.19 26.02 -30.78
C MET A 78 -12.73 25.25 -32.03
N ASP A 79 -11.98 24.17 -31.82
CA ASP A 79 -11.31 23.36 -32.87
C ASP A 79 -12.25 22.43 -33.69
N PHE A 80 -13.56 22.71 -33.68
CA PHE A 80 -14.62 21.81 -34.19
C PHE A 80 -15.62 22.48 -35.14
N ALA A 81 -15.35 23.71 -35.61
CA ALA A 81 -16.19 24.39 -36.60
C ALA A 81 -15.82 24.01 -38.05
N SER A 82 -16.80 24.03 -38.97
CA SER A 82 -16.51 23.76 -40.39
C SER A 82 -15.91 25.00 -41.06
N ALA A 83 -14.89 24.79 -41.91
CA ALA A 83 -14.18 25.89 -42.58
C ALA A 83 -15.08 26.73 -43.50
N ASP A 84 -16.13 26.12 -44.07
CA ASP A 84 -17.12 26.83 -44.89
C ASP A 84 -18.00 27.77 -44.04
N ASP A 85 -18.37 27.37 -42.82
CA ASP A 85 -19.15 28.21 -41.90
C ASP A 85 -18.32 29.40 -41.38
N VAL A 86 -17.03 29.17 -41.06
CA VAL A 86 -16.09 30.23 -40.66
C VAL A 86 -15.93 31.26 -41.78
N ALA A 87 -15.69 30.82 -43.02
CA ALA A 87 -15.55 31.71 -44.17
C ALA A 87 -16.83 32.52 -44.49
N ILE A 88 -18.00 32.02 -44.10
CA ILE A 88 -19.27 32.77 -44.16
C ILE A 88 -19.32 33.85 -43.06
N LEU A 89 -18.94 33.52 -41.82
CA LEU A 89 -18.91 34.48 -40.70
C LEU A 89 -17.88 35.59 -40.90
N GLU A 90 -16.66 35.27 -41.35
CA GLU A 90 -15.63 36.27 -41.71
C GLU A 90 -16.15 37.26 -42.76
N LYS A 91 -16.78 36.74 -43.82
CA LYS A 91 -17.34 37.56 -44.90
C LYS A 91 -18.47 38.47 -44.41
N LEU A 92 -19.30 38.01 -43.48
CA LEU A 92 -20.34 38.82 -42.86
C LEU A 92 -19.73 39.89 -41.93
N ALA A 93 -18.69 39.56 -41.15
CA ALA A 93 -17.97 40.56 -40.34
C ALA A 93 -17.36 41.68 -41.19
N ILE A 94 -16.86 41.35 -42.39
CA ILE A 94 -16.36 42.32 -43.38
C ILE A 94 -17.49 43.18 -43.98
N GLU A 95 -18.70 42.63 -44.21
CA GLU A 95 -19.86 43.37 -44.75
C GLU A 95 -20.51 44.33 -43.75
N PHE A 96 -20.21 44.19 -42.44
CA PHE A 96 -20.78 44.96 -41.34
C PHE A 96 -19.71 45.62 -40.43
N ALA A 97 -18.49 45.79 -40.93
CA ALA A 97 -17.36 46.31 -40.16
C ALA A 97 -17.56 47.75 -39.64
N ASP A 98 -18.20 48.62 -40.43
CA ASP A 98 -18.55 50.00 -40.02
C ASP A 98 -19.60 50.02 -38.90
N GLU A 99 -20.54 49.06 -38.89
CA GLU A 99 -21.49 48.89 -37.79
C GLU A 99 -20.81 48.34 -36.52
N LEU A 100 -19.92 47.35 -36.65
CA LEU A 100 -19.18 46.78 -35.52
C LEU A 100 -18.32 47.80 -34.78
N ALA A 101 -17.63 48.68 -35.53
CA ALA A 101 -16.83 49.76 -34.96
C ALA A 101 -17.67 50.79 -34.16
N SER A 102 -19.00 50.72 -34.23
CA SER A 102 -19.96 51.58 -33.54
C SER A 102 -20.68 50.90 -32.36
N LEU A 103 -20.43 49.62 -32.08
CA LEU A 103 -21.20 48.77 -31.16
C LEU A 103 -20.37 48.26 -29.97
N GLY A 104 -19.88 49.19 -29.14
CA GLY A 104 -19.10 48.84 -27.95
C GLY A 104 -19.90 48.04 -26.90
N VAL A 105 -19.53 46.78 -26.68
CA VAL A 105 -20.00 45.92 -25.57
C VAL A 105 -19.68 46.58 -24.22
N THR A 106 -20.54 46.44 -23.21
CA THR A 106 -20.44 47.19 -21.95
C THR A 106 -20.50 46.33 -20.67
N VAL A 107 -20.12 46.94 -19.55
CA VAL A 107 -19.84 46.25 -18.27
C VAL A 107 -21.11 45.70 -17.58
N ALA A 108 -22.29 46.29 -17.79
CA ALA A 108 -23.50 45.92 -17.05
C ALA A 108 -23.94 44.45 -17.28
N ASP A 109 -23.67 43.90 -18.46
CA ASP A 109 -24.02 42.51 -18.80
C ASP A 109 -23.15 41.48 -18.02
N LEU A 110 -21.95 41.88 -17.61
CA LEU A 110 -21.07 41.11 -16.72
C LEU A 110 -21.56 41.16 -15.26
N GLU A 111 -22.12 42.30 -14.82
CA GLU A 111 -22.65 42.45 -13.44
C GLU A 111 -23.84 41.52 -13.17
N ALA A 112 -24.71 41.30 -14.17
CA ALA A 112 -25.81 40.33 -14.08
C ALA A 112 -25.30 38.88 -13.98
N THR A 113 -24.27 38.53 -14.76
CA THR A 113 -23.64 37.20 -14.76
C THR A 113 -22.95 36.91 -13.43
N LEU A 114 -22.29 37.92 -12.84
CA LEU A 114 -21.67 37.84 -11.51
C LEU A 114 -22.71 37.55 -10.41
N GLY A 115 -23.92 38.09 -10.53
CA GLY A 115 -25.02 37.81 -9.59
C GLY A 115 -25.44 36.34 -9.54
N ALA A 116 -25.57 35.69 -10.71
CA ALA A 116 -25.93 34.27 -10.78
C ALA A 116 -24.83 33.36 -10.17
N ASN A 117 -23.56 33.69 -10.41
CA ASN A 117 -22.44 32.99 -9.77
C ASN A 117 -22.48 33.13 -8.24
N SER A 118 -22.89 34.29 -7.71
CA SER A 118 -22.97 34.50 -6.25
C SER A 118 -23.97 33.59 -5.52
N GLU A 119 -24.99 33.06 -6.20
CA GLU A 119 -25.93 32.10 -5.59
C GLU A 119 -25.38 30.67 -5.62
N ALA A 120 -24.62 30.30 -6.66
CA ALA A 120 -23.88 29.04 -6.72
C ALA A 120 -22.76 28.96 -5.67
N ILE A 121 -22.18 30.10 -5.27
CA ILE A 121 -21.23 30.17 -4.15
C ILE A 121 -21.87 29.70 -2.85
N ALA A 122 -22.97 30.34 -2.43
CA ALA A 122 -23.65 30.04 -1.17
C ALA A 122 -24.17 28.58 -1.08
N ALA A 123 -24.50 27.98 -2.23
CA ALA A 123 -24.86 26.56 -2.33
C ALA A 123 -23.69 25.63 -2.00
N LEU A 124 -22.47 25.93 -2.46
CA LEU A 124 -21.29 25.11 -2.17
C LEU A 124 -20.61 25.47 -0.84
N GLU A 125 -20.70 26.72 -0.34
CA GLU A 125 -20.40 27.08 1.06
C GLU A 125 -21.15 26.15 2.04
N THR A 126 -22.43 25.90 1.74
CA THR A 126 -23.32 25.00 2.51
C THR A 126 -22.95 23.51 2.34
N THR A 127 -22.12 23.18 1.36
CA THR A 127 -21.56 21.83 1.14
C THR A 127 -20.27 21.63 1.93
N VAL A 128 -19.38 22.63 2.01
CA VAL A 128 -18.18 22.57 2.88
C VAL A 128 -18.55 22.42 4.34
N ALA A 129 -19.58 23.15 4.79
CA ALA A 129 -20.08 23.07 6.16
C ALA A 129 -20.60 21.67 6.58
N LYS A 130 -20.70 20.71 5.65
CA LYS A 130 -20.96 19.29 5.92
C LYS A 130 -19.67 18.44 5.89
N LEU A 131 -18.73 18.79 5.01
CA LEU A 131 -17.40 18.18 4.96
C LEU A 131 -16.60 18.48 6.23
N ASP A 132 -16.65 19.71 6.76
CA ASP A 132 -16.05 20.07 8.07
C ASP A 132 -16.49 19.14 9.21
N THR A 133 -17.75 18.66 9.19
CA THR A 133 -18.28 17.70 10.18
C THR A 133 -17.99 16.22 9.87
N PHE A 134 -17.40 15.92 8.71
CA PHE A 134 -16.97 14.55 8.37
C PHE A 134 -15.62 14.19 9.03
N PHE A 135 -14.90 15.20 9.56
CA PHE A 135 -13.61 15.06 10.24
C PHE A 135 -13.70 15.17 11.77
N GLU A 136 -14.89 14.98 12.39
CA GLU A 136 -14.98 14.81 13.85
C GLU A 136 -14.64 13.36 14.26
N PRO A 137 -13.85 13.13 15.34
CA PRO A 137 -13.42 11.78 15.72
C PRO A 137 -14.58 10.80 16.00
N VAL A 138 -14.58 9.66 15.29
CA VAL A 138 -15.64 8.64 15.38
C VAL A 138 -15.25 7.56 16.39
N VAL A 139 -15.89 7.56 17.56
CA VAL A 139 -15.70 6.50 18.57
C VAL A 139 -16.66 5.35 18.29
N ILE A 140 -16.11 4.17 17.99
CA ILE A 140 -16.84 2.91 17.82
C ILE A 140 -16.59 2.07 19.09
N SER A 141 -17.63 1.51 19.71
CA SER A 141 -17.44 0.53 20.77
C SER A 141 -18.62 -0.42 20.87
N GLY A 142 -18.34 -1.66 21.27
CA GLY A 142 -19.33 -2.73 21.36
C GLY A 142 -18.93 -3.78 22.40
N THR A 143 -19.96 -4.46 22.93
CA THR A 143 -19.80 -5.55 23.87
C THR A 143 -20.74 -6.69 23.47
N LEU A 144 -20.22 -7.90 23.35
CA LEU A 144 -20.97 -9.15 23.18
C LEU A 144 -20.94 -9.91 24.50
N THR A 145 -22.09 -10.40 24.96
CA THR A 145 -22.22 -11.22 26.18
C THR A 145 -22.96 -12.51 25.85
N ALA A 146 -22.51 -13.64 26.39
CA ALA A 146 -23.10 -14.96 26.19
C ALA A 146 -23.34 -15.67 27.53
N ASP A 147 -24.63 -15.91 27.86
CA ASP A 147 -25.08 -16.62 29.05
C ASP A 147 -25.31 -18.12 28.79
N TYR A 148 -24.86 -18.98 29.72
CA TYR A 148 -25.35 -20.35 29.83
C TYR A 148 -26.05 -20.58 31.17
N THR A 149 -27.18 -21.30 31.19
CA THR A 149 -27.81 -21.74 32.45
C THR A 149 -28.40 -23.15 32.36
N LYS A 150 -28.29 -23.94 33.45
CA LYS A 150 -28.81 -25.33 33.49
C LYS A 150 -29.29 -25.75 34.89
N PRO A 151 -30.55 -26.20 35.04
CA PRO A 151 -31.04 -26.76 36.31
C PRO A 151 -30.47 -28.16 36.58
N VAL A 152 -30.05 -28.39 37.83
CA VAL A 152 -29.42 -29.64 38.28
C VAL A 152 -30.45 -30.61 38.86
N VAL A 153 -30.45 -31.84 38.33
CA VAL A 153 -31.34 -32.95 38.73
C VAL A 153 -30.47 -34.19 38.94
N PRO A 154 -30.63 -34.99 40.03
CA PRO A 154 -31.72 -34.94 41.01
C PRO A 154 -31.28 -34.36 42.37
N MET A 155 -31.38 -33.04 42.55
CA MET A 155 -31.31 -32.39 43.86
C MET A 155 -32.71 -31.94 44.32
N THR A 156 -32.92 -31.77 45.62
CA THR A 156 -34.24 -31.40 46.18
C THR A 156 -34.07 -30.43 47.36
N PRO A 157 -34.45 -29.14 47.24
CA PRO A 157 -34.98 -28.45 46.04
C PRO A 157 -33.96 -28.37 44.90
N LEU A 158 -34.40 -27.90 43.73
CA LEU A 158 -33.53 -27.68 42.57
C LEU A 158 -32.45 -26.60 42.85
N ALA A 159 -31.31 -26.78 42.20
CA ALA A 159 -30.26 -25.78 42.02
C ALA A 159 -30.04 -25.52 40.51
N THR A 160 -29.37 -24.44 40.17
CA THR A 160 -29.05 -24.04 38.79
C THR A 160 -27.56 -23.71 38.70
N LEU A 161 -26.91 -24.15 37.62
CA LEU A 161 -25.55 -23.78 37.21
C LEU A 161 -25.64 -22.68 36.15
N SER A 162 -24.65 -21.79 36.10
CA SER A 162 -24.61 -20.67 35.16
C SER A 162 -23.19 -20.15 34.92
N ASP A 163 -22.84 -19.88 33.67
CA ASP A 163 -21.57 -19.27 33.23
C ASP A 163 -21.85 -18.09 32.30
N GLU A 164 -20.88 -17.18 32.17
CA GLU A 164 -20.97 -15.93 31.41
C GLU A 164 -19.63 -15.64 30.69
N ALA A 165 -19.69 -15.20 29.44
CA ALA A 165 -18.52 -14.71 28.69
C ALA A 165 -18.82 -13.36 28.02
N GLU A 166 -17.85 -12.45 28.04
CA GLU A 166 -17.91 -11.10 27.49
C GLU A 166 -16.73 -10.84 26.51
N ILE A 167 -17.03 -10.23 25.36
CA ILE A 167 -16.05 -9.71 24.40
C ILE A 167 -16.31 -8.21 24.23
N LYS A 168 -15.27 -7.38 24.23
CA LYS A 168 -15.36 -5.93 24.15
C LYS A 168 -14.38 -5.34 23.14
N ILE A 169 -14.87 -4.41 22.33
CA ILE A 169 -14.12 -3.66 21.30
C ILE A 169 -14.27 -2.16 21.56
N VAL A 170 -13.20 -1.38 21.42
CA VAL A 170 -13.22 0.10 21.48
C VAL A 170 -12.24 0.68 20.45
N ALA A 171 -12.69 1.59 19.59
CA ALA A 171 -11.90 2.29 18.57
C ALA A 171 -12.24 3.79 18.52
N THR A 172 -11.26 4.64 18.16
CA THR A 172 -11.39 6.11 18.10
C THR A 172 -10.80 6.64 16.79
N ILE A 173 -11.59 6.66 15.71
CA ILE A 173 -11.13 7.04 14.37
C ILE A 173 -10.92 8.55 14.24
N ASN A 174 -9.71 8.99 13.87
CA ASN A 174 -9.33 10.35 13.45
C ASN A 174 -7.88 10.37 12.91
N ASP A 175 -7.32 11.56 12.68
CA ASP A 175 -5.90 11.85 12.35
C ASP A 175 -4.88 11.18 13.31
N VAL A 176 -5.36 10.70 14.47
CA VAL A 176 -4.64 9.98 15.54
C VAL A 176 -5.54 8.83 16.07
N THR A 177 -5.59 7.69 15.38
CA THR A 177 -6.55 6.57 15.63
C THR A 177 -6.04 5.46 16.55
N THR A 178 -6.54 5.40 17.79
CA THR A 178 -6.32 4.26 18.71
C THR A 178 -7.53 3.31 18.74
N ALA A 179 -7.30 1.99 18.69
CA ALA A 179 -8.33 0.95 18.79
C ALA A 179 -7.84 -0.32 19.50
N GLY A 180 -8.66 -1.02 20.29
CA GLY A 180 -8.23 -2.22 21.02
C GLY A 180 -9.35 -3.15 21.45
N ILE A 181 -8.97 -4.39 21.79
CA ILE A 181 -9.85 -5.54 22.00
C ILE A 181 -9.58 -6.18 23.38
N THR A 182 -10.62 -6.69 24.04
CA THR A 182 -10.52 -7.40 25.32
C THR A 182 -11.59 -8.48 25.43
N VAL A 183 -11.21 -9.67 25.89
CA VAL A 183 -12.06 -10.85 26.08
C VAL A 183 -12.02 -11.25 27.56
N THR A 184 -13.14 -11.72 28.12
CA THR A 184 -13.24 -12.22 29.50
C THR A 184 -14.30 -13.30 29.62
N ALA A 185 -13.97 -14.48 30.16
CA ALA A 185 -14.89 -15.59 30.37
C ALA A 185 -14.83 -16.10 31.82
N THR A 186 -15.97 -16.40 32.43
CA THR A 186 -16.09 -16.81 33.85
C THR A 186 -16.70 -18.21 34.00
N ASP A 187 -15.94 -19.14 34.58
CA ASP A 187 -16.39 -20.51 34.90
C ASP A 187 -16.93 -20.62 36.34
N VAL A 188 -18.14 -21.16 36.46
CA VAL A 188 -18.76 -21.58 37.72
C VAL A 188 -19.17 -23.06 37.67
N LEU A 189 -19.23 -23.69 36.49
CA LEU A 189 -19.51 -25.12 36.30
C LEU A 189 -18.55 -26.05 37.05
N SER A 190 -17.27 -25.67 37.21
CA SER A 190 -16.28 -26.50 37.92
C SER A 190 -16.49 -26.61 39.43
N GLY A 191 -17.24 -25.69 40.05
CA GLY A 191 -17.46 -25.66 41.50
C GLY A 191 -16.24 -25.24 42.34
N ALA A 192 -15.17 -24.77 41.69
CA ALA A 192 -14.07 -24.05 42.32
C ALA A 192 -14.53 -22.64 42.79
N PRO A 193 -13.76 -21.92 43.63
CA PRO A 193 -13.91 -20.45 43.71
C PRO A 193 -13.69 -19.88 42.29
N ALA A 194 -14.66 -19.11 41.80
CA ALA A 194 -14.81 -18.74 40.39
C ALA A 194 -13.49 -18.31 39.73
N TYR A 195 -13.12 -19.02 38.66
CA TYR A 195 -12.01 -18.65 37.78
C TYR A 195 -12.56 -17.84 36.61
N ALA A 196 -11.88 -16.75 36.28
CA ALA A 196 -12.10 -16.02 35.05
C ALA A 196 -10.80 -16.00 34.25
N VAL A 197 -10.90 -16.28 32.95
CA VAL A 197 -9.81 -16.13 31.98
C VAL A 197 -10.09 -14.85 31.20
N ALA A 198 -9.09 -13.99 31.05
CA ALA A 198 -9.18 -12.79 30.24
C ALA A 198 -7.99 -12.74 29.28
N TRP A 199 -8.27 -12.38 28.03
CA TRP A 199 -7.26 -12.14 26.99
C TRP A 199 -7.36 -10.67 26.56
N SER A 200 -6.22 -9.98 26.59
CA SER A 200 -6.10 -8.55 26.26
C SER A 200 -4.63 -8.25 25.95
N GLY A 201 -4.40 -7.47 24.90
CA GLY A 201 -3.08 -7.25 24.30
C GLY A 201 -3.20 -6.70 22.88
N PHE A 202 -4.34 -6.99 22.22
CA PHE A 202 -4.73 -6.32 20.99
C PHE A 202 -5.02 -4.83 21.24
N PHE A 203 -4.14 -3.98 20.72
CA PHE A 203 -4.40 -2.58 20.46
C PHE A 203 -3.77 -2.18 19.11
N ILE A 204 -4.12 -0.99 18.65
CA ILE A 204 -3.67 -0.25 17.48
C ILE A 204 -3.57 1.19 17.99
N ASP A 205 -2.51 1.91 17.64
CA ASP A 205 -2.46 3.38 17.72
C ASP A 205 -2.41 3.96 16.29
N TYR A 206 -2.41 5.28 16.21
CA TYR A 206 -1.96 6.10 15.08
C TYR A 206 -1.73 7.48 15.68
N GLN A 207 -0.56 8.12 15.51
CA GLN A 207 -0.26 9.42 16.14
C GLN A 207 0.31 10.48 15.18
N GLY A 208 -0.21 10.54 13.95
CA GLY A 208 0.16 11.59 12.99
C GLY A 208 1.56 11.37 12.41
N ALA A 209 2.59 11.90 13.08
CA ALA A 209 3.98 11.58 12.78
C ALA A 209 4.33 10.16 13.28
N ASP A 210 4.02 9.86 14.55
CA ASP A 210 4.59 8.73 15.28
C ASP A 210 3.52 7.70 15.70
N LEU A 211 2.91 7.04 14.71
CA LEU A 211 2.11 5.83 14.96
C LEU A 211 2.98 4.73 15.58
N GLN A 212 2.76 4.38 16.85
CA GLN A 212 3.23 3.08 17.36
C GLN A 212 2.35 2.44 18.45
N LEU A 213 2.01 1.16 18.21
CA LEU A 213 1.57 0.12 19.15
C LEU A 213 1.49 -1.22 18.38
N ARG A 214 1.71 -2.41 18.98
CA ARG A 214 1.12 -3.77 18.71
C ARG A 214 1.97 -4.91 19.35
N VAL A 215 1.60 -6.19 19.24
CA VAL A 215 0.51 -6.84 20.00
C VAL A 215 1.07 -7.52 21.28
N GLY A 216 1.67 -8.72 21.30
CA GLY A 216 1.81 -9.81 20.30
C GLY A 216 2.58 -9.44 19.03
N GLU A 217 2.29 -10.14 17.94
CA GLU A 217 2.78 -9.93 16.55
C GLU A 217 3.08 -8.47 16.17
N VAL A 218 4.36 -8.26 15.78
CA VAL A 218 4.94 -7.03 15.25
C VAL A 218 6.18 -7.41 14.44
N ALA A 219 6.40 -6.76 13.29
CA ALA A 219 7.73 -6.66 12.71
C ALA A 219 8.38 -5.33 13.13
N PRO A 220 9.32 -5.31 14.10
CA PRO A 220 10.36 -4.28 14.10
C PRO A 220 11.16 -4.42 12.80
N ALA A 221 11.30 -3.34 12.04
CA ALA A 221 12.26 -3.31 10.94
C ALA A 221 13.70 -3.45 11.48
N ASP A 222 14.60 -3.95 10.64
CA ASP A 222 15.95 -4.35 11.06
C ASP A 222 16.77 -3.20 11.62
N ILE A 223 17.62 -3.55 12.58
CA ILE A 223 18.24 -2.58 13.48
C ILE A 223 19.75 -2.75 13.41
N GLY A 224 20.35 -1.95 12.53
CA GLY A 224 21.75 -2.04 12.19
C GLY A 224 21.94 -2.67 10.82
N LEU A 225 22.77 -3.69 10.75
CA LEU A 225 23.06 -4.47 9.54
C LEU A 225 22.83 -5.98 9.76
N GLY A 226 22.03 -6.36 10.77
CA GLY A 226 21.65 -7.74 11.05
C GLY A 226 22.49 -8.48 12.12
N LEU A 227 23.52 -7.87 12.73
CA LEU A 227 24.39 -8.61 13.66
C LEU A 227 23.73 -8.98 14.99
N VAL A 228 22.81 -8.15 15.50
CA VAL A 228 22.24 -8.29 16.85
C VAL A 228 20.70 -8.29 16.85
N TYR A 229 20.09 -7.98 15.71
CA TYR A 229 18.68 -8.16 15.42
C TYR A 229 18.50 -8.20 13.90
N ASP A 230 17.80 -9.23 13.42
CA ASP A 230 17.45 -9.46 12.01
C ASP A 230 16.20 -10.35 11.96
N PHE A 231 15.25 -10.06 11.09
CA PHE A 231 13.99 -10.84 10.93
C PHE A 231 13.55 -10.93 9.46
N ASP A 232 14.02 -11.96 8.74
CA ASP A 232 13.65 -12.24 7.34
C ASP A 232 12.14 -12.48 7.11
N GLU A 233 11.44 -13.09 8.09
CA GLU A 233 10.06 -13.56 7.92
C GLU A 233 9.09 -12.98 8.96
N ILE A 234 7.88 -12.63 8.50
CA ILE A 234 6.89 -11.82 9.23
C ILE A 234 6.01 -12.67 10.18
N GLU A 235 6.10 -14.01 10.13
CA GLU A 235 5.12 -14.93 10.74
C GLU A 235 5.57 -15.61 12.06
N GLU A 236 6.74 -15.28 12.62
CA GLU A 236 7.33 -15.97 13.79
C GLU A 236 7.42 -15.15 15.12
N PHE A 237 6.61 -14.11 15.38
CA PHE A 237 6.86 -13.20 16.54
C PHE A 237 5.63 -12.90 17.45
N ASP A 238 5.19 -13.79 18.34
CA ASP A 238 4.13 -13.46 19.34
C ASP A 238 4.66 -12.63 20.55
N GLY A 239 5.34 -11.53 20.25
CA GLY A 239 6.10 -10.70 21.19
C GLY A 239 5.39 -9.43 21.67
N PHE A 240 6.08 -8.29 21.57
CA PHE A 240 5.57 -6.95 21.89
C PHE A 240 6.42 -5.87 21.23
N LEU A 241 5.87 -4.66 20.99
CA LEU A 241 6.64 -3.46 20.62
C LEU A 241 6.20 -2.22 21.43
N ALA A 242 7.17 -1.38 21.81
CA ALA A 242 6.98 -0.01 22.27
C ALA A 242 8.07 0.91 21.68
N THR A 243 7.69 1.95 20.92
CA THR A 243 8.61 2.88 20.25
C THR A 243 8.40 4.32 20.71
N TRP A 244 9.31 4.77 21.56
CA TRP A 244 9.51 6.14 22.05
C TRP A 244 10.14 7.12 21.06
N VAL A 245 9.40 7.94 20.29
CA VAL A 245 10.00 9.05 19.50
C VAL A 245 10.13 10.33 20.35
N TRP A 246 11.32 10.94 20.35
CA TRP A 246 11.65 12.10 21.18
C TRP A 246 12.02 13.35 20.35
N ASP A 247 11.20 14.40 20.50
CA ASP A 247 11.47 15.78 20.07
C ASP A 247 11.46 16.03 18.55
N THR A 248 10.26 16.02 17.97
CA THR A 248 9.97 16.36 16.57
C THR A 248 10.22 17.85 16.20
N GLU A 249 10.95 18.61 17.01
CA GLU A 249 11.44 19.96 16.69
C GLU A 249 12.98 20.03 16.66
N ASN A 250 13.69 18.95 17.06
CA ASN A 250 15.16 18.89 17.18
C ASN A 250 15.74 17.47 16.92
N ASP A 251 14.94 16.56 16.37
CA ASP A 251 15.31 15.27 15.78
C ASP A 251 16.20 14.34 16.66
N LEU A 252 15.93 14.37 17.97
CA LEU A 252 16.72 13.69 19.02
C LEU A 252 16.55 12.15 19.09
N GLY A 253 15.84 11.56 18.13
CA GLY A 253 15.80 10.11 17.90
C GLY A 253 14.62 9.33 18.49
N ASN A 254 14.68 8.01 18.27
CA ASN A 254 13.69 7.02 18.70
C ASN A 254 14.29 5.98 19.68
N TRP A 255 13.41 5.34 20.45
CA TRP A 255 13.72 4.31 21.44
C TRP A 255 12.80 3.11 21.21
N THR A 256 13.33 1.98 20.76
CA THR A 256 12.53 0.82 20.33
C THR A 256 12.74 -0.33 21.31
N LEU A 257 11.69 -0.70 22.07
CA LEU A 257 11.69 -1.84 23.00
C LEU A 257 10.77 -2.93 22.45
N PHE A 258 11.28 -4.15 22.31
CA PHE A 258 10.50 -5.28 21.82
C PHE A 258 11.09 -6.61 22.29
N GLY A 259 10.41 -7.71 21.99
CA GLY A 259 10.96 -9.05 22.20
C GLY A 259 9.89 -10.14 22.18
N ASP A 260 10.29 -11.35 21.82
CA ASP A 260 9.50 -12.55 22.11
C ASP A 260 9.65 -12.89 23.61
N VAL A 261 8.54 -13.22 24.28
CA VAL A 261 8.54 -13.42 25.73
C VAL A 261 9.21 -14.72 26.19
N GLU A 262 9.28 -15.74 25.33
CA GLU A 262 9.97 -17.00 25.58
C GLU A 262 11.44 -16.93 25.14
N ASP A 263 11.76 -16.18 24.07
CA ASP A 263 13.06 -16.25 23.40
C ASP A 263 14.02 -15.05 23.59
N PHE A 264 13.60 -13.78 23.51
CA PHE A 264 14.54 -12.63 23.63
C PHE A 264 13.90 -11.27 23.97
N TYR A 265 14.69 -10.36 24.53
CA TYR A 265 14.27 -8.99 24.86
C TYR A 265 15.28 -7.98 24.31
N VAL A 266 14.86 -7.06 23.44
CA VAL A 266 15.69 -6.00 22.83
C VAL A 266 15.31 -4.61 23.34
N ALA A 267 16.32 -3.78 23.54
CA ALA A 267 16.21 -2.34 23.67
C ALA A 267 17.18 -1.65 22.70
N ASN A 268 16.64 -1.02 21.66
CA ASN A 268 17.37 -0.16 20.74
C ASN A 268 17.12 1.33 21.05
N VAL A 269 18.12 2.15 20.75
CA VAL A 269 18.03 3.61 20.69
C VAL A 269 18.70 4.05 19.41
N ALA A 270 17.97 4.70 18.50
CA ALA A 270 18.58 5.34 17.33
C ALA A 270 18.33 6.85 17.31
N PHE A 271 19.29 7.61 16.79
CA PHE A 271 19.27 9.08 16.79
C PHE A 271 20.24 9.61 15.72
N ALA A 272 20.00 10.82 15.23
CA ALA A 272 20.91 11.47 14.31
C ALA A 272 21.98 12.32 15.02
N LEU A 273 23.08 12.62 14.32
CA LEU A 273 24.16 13.50 14.74
C LEU A 273 24.58 14.44 13.62
N GLY A 274 23.86 15.55 13.46
CA GLY A 274 24.19 16.63 12.51
C GLY A 274 23.67 17.99 12.96
N ASP A 275 23.82 18.99 12.09
CA ASP A 275 22.90 20.14 12.03
C ASP A 275 21.78 19.88 10.98
N GLU A 276 21.93 18.84 10.13
CA GLU A 276 20.99 18.38 9.08
C GLU A 276 20.85 16.83 9.10
N ASP A 277 20.99 16.21 10.29
CA ASP A 277 20.87 14.78 10.57
C ASP A 277 21.84 13.80 9.83
N ASP A 278 22.96 14.34 9.35
CA ASP A 278 23.99 13.73 8.49
C ASP A 278 24.46 12.30 8.84
N VAL A 279 24.33 11.88 10.10
CA VAL A 279 24.83 10.60 10.65
C VAL A 279 23.78 9.96 11.56
N ALA A 280 23.12 8.92 11.09
CA ALA A 280 22.31 8.05 11.92
C ALA A 280 23.20 7.18 12.83
N VAL A 281 22.80 7.02 14.09
CA VAL A 281 23.49 6.21 15.10
C VAL A 281 22.46 5.29 15.75
N GLY A 282 22.74 3.99 15.78
CA GLY A 282 21.96 3.00 16.53
C GLY A 282 22.75 2.45 17.71
N VAL A 283 22.07 2.15 18.81
CA VAL A 283 22.64 1.46 19.97
C VAL A 283 21.65 0.41 20.45
N THR A 284 21.95 -0.85 20.17
CA THR A 284 21.09 -1.98 20.52
C THR A 284 21.67 -2.73 21.71
N GLY A 285 20.82 -3.18 22.62
CA GLY A 285 21.18 -4.08 23.71
C GLY A 285 20.09 -5.11 23.92
N SER A 286 20.44 -6.39 23.89
CA SER A 286 19.48 -7.49 24.04
C SER A 286 19.84 -8.45 25.17
N TYR A 287 18.84 -9.17 25.66
CA TYR A 287 18.98 -10.36 26.47
C TYR A 287 18.28 -11.53 25.79
N ASP A 288 19.06 -12.53 25.42
CA ASP A 288 18.64 -13.75 24.76
C ASP A 288 18.39 -14.84 25.82
N VAL A 289 17.18 -15.38 25.85
CA VAL A 289 16.75 -16.43 26.77
C VAL A 289 17.25 -17.80 26.31
N LEU A 290 17.08 -18.14 25.03
CA LEU A 290 17.46 -19.43 24.45
C LEU A 290 18.97 -19.69 24.47
N ALA A 291 19.76 -18.77 23.92
CA ALA A 291 21.22 -18.79 24.03
C ALA A 291 21.72 -18.41 25.43
N SER A 292 20.82 -17.91 26.30
CA SER A 292 21.08 -17.54 27.69
C SER A 292 22.24 -16.55 27.83
N GLY A 293 22.20 -15.48 27.04
CA GLY A 293 23.27 -14.50 26.89
C GLY A 293 22.78 -13.06 26.77
N TYR A 294 23.71 -12.12 26.75
CA TYR A 294 23.45 -10.71 26.46
C TYR A 294 24.13 -10.34 25.15
N ALA A 295 23.42 -9.69 24.24
CA ALA A 295 24.01 -9.10 23.05
C ALA A 295 23.89 -7.57 23.09
N GLY A 296 24.57 -6.91 22.15
CA GLY A 296 24.42 -5.49 21.90
C GLY A 296 25.31 -5.01 20.78
N SER A 297 24.86 -3.99 20.05
CA SER A 297 25.59 -3.42 18.93
C SER A 297 25.61 -1.89 18.98
N LEU A 298 26.50 -1.32 18.17
CA LEU A 298 26.59 0.09 17.85
C LEU A 298 26.60 0.21 16.34
N ASP A 299 25.64 0.95 15.82
CA ASP A 299 25.41 1.21 14.40
C ASP A 299 25.79 2.65 14.09
N LEU A 300 26.43 2.89 12.94
CA LEU A 300 26.70 4.21 12.41
C LEU A 300 26.43 4.18 10.90
N ALA A 301 25.46 4.96 10.43
CA ALA A 301 25.18 5.13 9.00
C ALA A 301 25.25 6.61 8.62
N PHE A 302 25.88 6.93 7.49
CA PHE A 302 26.06 8.32 7.03
C PHE A 302 26.27 8.38 5.51
N ASN A 303 25.89 9.51 4.92
CA ASN A 303 26.02 9.75 3.49
C ASN A 303 27.32 10.51 3.16
N LEU A 304 27.73 10.43 1.90
CA LEU A 304 28.94 11.02 1.32
C LEU A 304 28.66 11.48 -0.11
N GLY A 305 28.81 12.78 -0.36
CA GLY A 305 28.64 13.39 -1.68
C GLY A 305 28.38 14.89 -1.56
N ASP A 306 28.09 15.54 -2.69
CA ASP A 306 27.42 16.85 -2.68
C ASP A 306 25.87 16.70 -2.75
N GLU A 307 25.36 15.50 -3.08
CA GLU A 307 23.93 15.11 -3.16
C GLU A 307 23.70 13.67 -2.64
N ASP A 308 24.41 13.25 -1.58
CA ASP A 308 24.31 11.92 -0.93
C ASP A 308 24.52 10.69 -1.86
N GLU A 309 25.33 10.86 -2.91
CA GLU A 309 25.66 9.88 -3.96
C GLU A 309 26.22 8.53 -3.45
N ALA A 310 26.69 8.45 -2.20
CA ALA A 310 27.16 7.23 -1.55
C ALA A 310 26.75 7.17 -0.07
N ALA A 311 26.29 6.01 0.39
CA ALA A 311 26.01 5.73 1.79
C ALA A 311 27.04 4.76 2.39
N VAL A 312 27.34 4.93 3.67
CA VAL A 312 28.23 4.03 4.44
C VAL A 312 27.55 3.68 5.75
N ALA A 313 27.35 2.39 6.00
CA ALA A 313 26.85 1.88 7.26
C ALA A 313 27.86 0.91 7.90
N VAL A 314 28.02 0.95 9.22
CA VAL A 314 28.89 0.04 9.96
C VAL A 314 28.25 -0.34 11.29
N GLU A 315 28.14 -1.64 11.56
CA GLU A 315 27.68 -2.20 12.82
C GLU A 315 28.85 -2.91 13.55
N ALA A 316 28.90 -2.79 14.87
CA ALA A 316 29.83 -3.53 15.72
C ALA A 316 29.10 -4.24 16.88
N GLY A 317 28.83 -5.54 16.70
CA GLY A 317 28.13 -6.38 17.66
C GLY A 317 29.05 -7.02 18.72
N VAL A 318 28.50 -7.27 19.91
CA VAL A 318 29.08 -8.13 20.95
C VAL A 318 28.05 -9.10 21.50
N PHE A 319 28.48 -10.32 21.84
CA PHE A 319 27.64 -11.32 22.49
C PHE A 319 28.35 -11.94 23.70
N TYR A 320 27.60 -12.16 24.78
CA TYR A 320 28.08 -12.74 26.03
C TYR A 320 27.09 -13.79 26.57
N GLY A 321 27.23 -15.02 26.11
CA GLY A 321 26.70 -16.22 26.78
C GLY A 321 27.70 -16.77 27.79
N THR A 322 28.62 -17.64 27.34
CA THR A 322 29.66 -18.26 28.20
C THR A 322 31.01 -17.55 28.17
N ALA A 323 31.28 -16.78 27.12
CA ALA A 323 32.46 -15.96 26.90
C ALA A 323 32.05 -14.72 26.08
N LEU A 324 32.88 -13.68 26.08
CA LEU A 324 32.64 -12.48 25.27
C LEU A 324 33.17 -12.72 23.85
N THR A 325 32.29 -12.59 22.88
CA THR A 325 32.54 -12.71 21.44
C THR A 325 32.11 -11.42 20.74
N TYR A 326 32.57 -11.24 19.50
CA TYR A 326 32.43 -9.98 18.76
C TYR A 326 32.03 -10.28 17.32
N ALA A 327 31.28 -9.36 16.72
CA ALA A 327 31.00 -9.32 15.30
C ALA A 327 31.18 -7.89 14.77
N GLY A 328 31.23 -7.72 13.45
CA GLY A 328 31.21 -6.42 12.80
C GLY A 328 30.81 -6.55 11.33
N ALA A 329 30.00 -5.62 10.85
CA ALA A 329 29.50 -5.54 9.48
C ALA A 329 29.76 -4.12 8.93
N LEU A 330 29.95 -4.03 7.61
CA LEU A 330 30.23 -2.80 6.89
C LEU A 330 29.55 -2.88 5.52
N THR A 331 28.61 -1.97 5.27
CA THR A 331 27.96 -1.76 3.97
C THR A 331 28.45 -0.45 3.38
N PHE A 332 28.80 -0.46 2.11
CA PHE A 332 29.07 0.73 1.30
C PHE A 332 28.23 0.65 0.04
N SER A 333 27.34 1.61 -0.20
CA SER A 333 26.56 1.69 -1.43
C SER A 333 26.75 3.04 -2.12
N THR A 334 26.62 3.09 -3.44
CA THR A 334 26.74 4.33 -4.22
C THR A 334 26.04 4.23 -5.56
N THR A 335 25.59 5.36 -6.09
CA THR A 335 25.08 5.50 -7.46
C THR A 335 26.01 6.42 -8.27
N VAL A 336 26.40 5.98 -9.47
CA VAL A 336 27.30 6.75 -10.36
C VAL A 336 26.72 6.72 -11.77
N ASP A 337 26.20 7.86 -12.21
CA ASP A 337 25.25 7.92 -13.35
C ASP A 337 24.13 6.88 -13.12
N ASP A 338 23.93 5.94 -14.05
CA ASP A 338 22.91 4.88 -13.95
C ASP A 338 23.39 3.60 -13.22
N LEU A 339 24.63 3.56 -12.71
CA LEU A 339 25.22 2.38 -12.06
C LEU A 339 25.07 2.44 -10.53
N GLY A 340 24.26 1.53 -9.97
CA GLY A 340 24.32 1.18 -8.55
C GLY A 340 25.49 0.22 -8.27
N LEU A 341 26.15 0.41 -7.12
CA LEU A 341 27.19 -0.46 -6.60
C LEU A 341 27.03 -0.60 -5.09
N ALA A 342 26.93 -1.82 -4.58
CA ALA A 342 27.02 -2.15 -3.16
C ALA A 342 28.25 -3.02 -2.87
N ILE A 343 28.82 -2.87 -1.68
CA ILE A 343 29.93 -3.68 -1.16
C ILE A 343 29.66 -3.92 0.32
N ASP A 344 29.52 -5.19 0.68
CA ASP A 344 29.14 -5.63 2.01
C ASP A 344 30.25 -6.52 2.56
N ALA A 345 30.65 -6.31 3.81
CA ALA A 345 31.75 -7.05 4.41
C ALA A 345 31.50 -7.30 5.90
N HIS A 346 31.61 -8.56 6.32
CA HIS A 346 31.28 -8.98 7.68
C HIS A 346 32.38 -9.83 8.33
N TYR A 347 32.42 -9.82 9.66
CA TYR A 347 33.26 -10.67 10.49
C TYR A 347 32.47 -11.10 11.73
N VAL A 348 32.26 -12.40 11.92
CA VAL A 348 31.52 -12.98 13.04
C VAL A 348 32.39 -14.01 13.75
N GLN A 349 32.81 -13.71 14.98
CA GLN A 349 33.68 -14.62 15.72
C GLN A 349 32.94 -15.92 16.08
N THR A 350 33.64 -17.06 16.05
CA THR A 350 33.13 -18.35 16.56
C THR A 350 32.47 -18.18 17.94
N GLY A 351 31.19 -18.54 18.06
CA GLY A 351 30.42 -18.44 19.31
C GLY A 351 29.86 -17.05 19.63
N PHE A 352 29.87 -16.12 18.68
CA PHE A 352 28.84 -15.09 18.59
C PHE A 352 27.58 -15.78 18.05
N ILE A 353 26.60 -16.03 18.93
CA ILE A 353 25.37 -16.80 18.65
C ILE A 353 24.17 -16.27 19.47
N PRO A 354 23.78 -15.00 19.32
CA PRO A 354 22.40 -14.63 19.63
C PRO A 354 21.45 -15.33 18.64
N THR A 355 20.26 -15.66 19.10
CA THR A 355 19.20 -16.31 18.31
C THR A 355 18.69 -15.38 17.21
N ASN A 356 18.66 -14.08 17.49
CA ASN A 356 18.13 -13.03 16.63
C ASN A 356 19.27 -12.32 15.85
N SER A 357 19.87 -13.00 14.88
CA SER A 357 21.00 -12.50 14.06
C SER A 357 21.05 -13.22 12.72
N GLY A 358 21.03 -12.49 11.60
CA GLY A 358 21.09 -13.09 10.26
C GLY A 358 22.43 -13.71 9.89
N PHE A 359 23.50 -13.41 10.63
CA PHE A 359 24.83 -13.95 10.30
C PHE A 359 25.13 -15.29 10.95
N ASP A 360 25.50 -16.23 10.09
CA ASP A 360 26.01 -17.55 10.45
C ASP A 360 27.27 -17.41 11.36
N PRO A 361 27.33 -18.05 12.53
CA PRO A 361 28.45 -17.94 13.45
C PRO A 361 29.74 -18.49 12.85
N ASN A 362 30.87 -17.82 13.11
CA ASN A 362 32.23 -18.17 12.64
C ASN A 362 32.60 -17.69 11.23
N THR A 363 31.79 -16.86 10.57
CA THR A 363 32.00 -16.44 9.17
C THR A 363 32.80 -15.13 9.05
N PHE A 364 33.55 -14.98 7.97
CA PHE A 364 34.15 -13.74 7.49
C PHE A 364 33.95 -13.68 5.98
N GLY A 365 33.27 -12.64 5.51
CA GLY A 365 32.79 -12.57 4.14
C GLY A 365 32.91 -11.19 3.49
N VAL A 366 32.79 -11.19 2.17
CA VAL A 366 32.56 -9.99 1.36
C VAL A 366 31.61 -10.30 0.20
N GLY A 367 30.57 -9.48 0.06
CA GLY A 367 29.69 -9.41 -1.10
C GLY A 367 29.95 -8.14 -1.91
N VAL A 368 29.68 -8.19 -3.20
CA VAL A 368 29.72 -7.03 -4.11
C VAL A 368 28.57 -7.16 -5.11
N GLU A 369 27.64 -6.22 -5.09
CA GLU A 369 26.55 -6.12 -6.07
C GLU A 369 26.80 -4.93 -7.01
N ALA A 370 26.57 -5.11 -8.31
CA ALA A 370 26.55 -4.02 -9.29
C ALA A 370 25.29 -4.10 -10.16
N THR A 371 24.45 -3.06 -10.08
CA THR A 371 23.09 -3.01 -10.64
C THR A 371 22.99 -1.89 -11.67
N TYR A 372 22.53 -2.20 -12.88
CA TYR A 372 22.60 -1.29 -14.03
C TYR A 372 21.42 -1.48 -15.02
N PRO A 373 20.72 -0.41 -15.44
CA PRO A 373 19.68 -0.48 -16.47
C PRO A 373 20.30 -0.56 -17.87
N LEU A 374 20.16 -1.72 -18.53
CA LEU A 374 20.58 -1.95 -19.92
C LEU A 374 19.66 -1.25 -20.93
N THR A 375 18.37 -1.12 -20.60
CA THR A 375 17.37 -0.25 -21.27
C THR A 375 16.39 0.29 -20.23
N ASP A 376 15.45 1.14 -20.65
CA ASP A 376 14.36 1.66 -19.81
C ASP A 376 13.49 0.52 -19.21
N GLU A 377 13.52 -0.68 -19.82
CA GLU A 377 12.74 -1.86 -19.46
C GLU A 377 13.58 -3.04 -18.90
N LEU A 378 14.91 -3.03 -19.07
CA LEU A 378 15.79 -4.17 -18.74
C LEU A 378 16.88 -3.77 -17.74
N GLY A 379 16.80 -4.30 -16.52
CA GLY A 379 17.91 -4.30 -15.55
C GLY A 379 18.89 -5.45 -15.78
N VAL A 380 20.10 -5.29 -15.22
CA VAL A 380 21.00 -6.39 -14.87
C VAL A 380 21.60 -6.12 -13.49
N THR A 381 21.61 -7.15 -12.65
CA THR A 381 22.33 -7.17 -11.38
C THR A 381 23.41 -8.24 -11.45
N LEU A 382 24.63 -7.90 -11.00
CA LEU A 382 25.77 -8.80 -10.95
C LEU A 382 26.26 -8.89 -9.51
N SER A 383 26.19 -10.08 -8.90
CA SER A 383 26.71 -10.32 -7.55
C SER A 383 28.00 -11.14 -7.58
N TRP A 384 28.85 -10.93 -6.58
CA TRP A 384 29.97 -11.80 -6.24
C TRP A 384 30.14 -11.84 -4.73
N ASP A 385 30.06 -13.05 -4.18
CA ASP A 385 30.02 -13.29 -2.75
C ASP A 385 31.09 -14.31 -2.37
N TYR A 386 31.74 -14.09 -1.22
CA TYR A 386 32.89 -14.88 -0.82
C TYR A 386 33.08 -14.94 0.69
N ASP A 387 32.88 -16.14 1.24
CA ASP A 387 32.90 -16.42 2.67
C ASP A 387 33.97 -17.44 3.06
N MET A 388 34.52 -17.25 4.24
CA MET A 388 35.36 -18.24 4.91
C MET A 388 35.06 -18.31 6.40
N ASP A 389 35.38 -19.44 7.00
CA ASP A 389 35.41 -19.55 8.45
C ASP A 389 36.55 -18.70 9.07
N THR A 390 36.48 -18.36 10.37
CA THR A 390 37.57 -17.58 11.01
C THR A 390 38.93 -18.32 11.07
N ALA A 391 39.01 -19.59 10.66
CA ALA A 391 40.25 -20.32 10.44
C ALA A 391 40.78 -20.23 8.98
N MET A 392 40.14 -19.40 8.15
CA MET A 392 40.45 -19.11 6.74
C MET A 392 40.16 -20.29 5.77
N ALA A 393 39.19 -21.14 6.10
CA ALA A 393 38.66 -22.16 5.18
C ALA A 393 37.39 -21.64 4.48
N VAL A 394 37.40 -21.60 3.14
CA VAL A 394 36.27 -21.13 2.32
C VAL A 394 35.00 -21.95 2.64
N THR A 395 33.88 -21.25 2.82
CA THR A 395 32.54 -21.79 3.12
C THR A 395 31.55 -21.46 2.01
N GLY A 396 31.59 -20.22 1.50
CA GLY A 396 30.87 -19.73 0.33
C GLY A 396 31.84 -19.12 -0.68
N HIS A 397 31.56 -19.22 -1.97
CA HIS A 397 32.22 -18.47 -3.02
C HIS A 397 31.38 -18.60 -4.29
N ASP A 398 30.64 -17.56 -4.63
CA ASP A 398 29.51 -17.64 -5.53
C ASP A 398 29.46 -16.38 -6.43
N VAL A 399 28.86 -16.48 -7.61
CA VAL A 399 28.63 -15.35 -8.53
C VAL A 399 27.23 -15.46 -9.11
N GLY A 400 26.42 -14.41 -8.94
CA GLY A 400 25.07 -14.32 -9.47
C GLY A 400 24.98 -13.37 -10.66
N VAL A 401 23.97 -13.62 -11.50
CA VAL A 401 23.49 -12.69 -12.51
C VAL A 401 21.97 -12.72 -12.47
N ASP A 402 21.34 -11.59 -12.17
CA ASP A 402 19.91 -11.37 -12.37
C ASP A 402 19.65 -10.44 -13.58
N LEU A 403 18.53 -10.66 -14.24
CA LEU A 403 18.06 -9.99 -15.45
C LEU A 403 16.55 -9.74 -15.36
N LEU A 404 16.17 -8.71 -14.61
CA LEU A 404 14.78 -8.25 -14.54
C LEU A 404 14.38 -7.44 -15.78
N TYR A 405 13.39 -7.94 -16.52
CA TYR A 405 12.73 -7.27 -17.64
C TYR A 405 11.29 -6.89 -17.29
N THR A 406 11.01 -5.59 -17.20
CA THR A 406 9.65 -5.06 -16.99
C THR A 406 8.95 -4.95 -18.34
N VAL A 407 7.99 -5.83 -18.61
CA VAL A 407 7.24 -5.86 -19.88
C VAL A 407 6.23 -4.71 -19.93
N ASP A 408 5.49 -4.53 -18.84
CA ASP A 408 4.53 -3.45 -18.63
C ASP A 408 4.41 -3.19 -17.11
N ALA A 409 4.72 -1.95 -16.70
CA ALA A 409 4.70 -1.54 -15.30
C ALA A 409 3.27 -1.26 -14.77
N ASP A 410 2.32 -0.89 -15.64
CA ASP A 410 0.94 -0.63 -15.22
C ASP A 410 0.19 -1.93 -14.88
N THR A 411 0.62 -3.07 -15.44
CA THR A 411 0.09 -4.42 -15.15
C THR A 411 1.00 -5.24 -14.23
N SER A 412 2.22 -4.76 -13.95
CA SER A 412 3.29 -5.55 -13.31
C SER A 412 3.61 -6.85 -14.07
N GLU A 413 3.56 -6.82 -15.41
CA GLU A 413 4.03 -7.93 -16.25
C GLU A 413 5.56 -7.90 -16.29
N THR A 414 6.21 -8.91 -15.73
CA THR A 414 7.68 -9.00 -15.62
C THR A 414 8.20 -10.35 -16.07
N ALA A 415 9.46 -10.38 -16.52
CA ALA A 415 10.21 -11.59 -16.80
C ALA A 415 11.60 -11.47 -16.15
N GLU A 416 12.03 -12.50 -15.43
CA GLU A 416 13.24 -12.51 -14.61
C GLU A 416 14.08 -13.74 -14.96
N LEU A 417 15.41 -13.60 -14.87
CA LEU A 417 16.34 -14.72 -15.02
C LEU A 417 17.53 -14.54 -14.08
N ASN A 418 17.41 -15.11 -12.88
CA ASN A 418 18.53 -15.35 -11.97
C ASN A 418 19.35 -16.57 -12.45
N VAL A 419 20.68 -16.44 -12.37
CA VAL A 419 21.64 -17.55 -12.55
C VAL A 419 22.79 -17.42 -11.55
N ASP A 420 22.76 -18.22 -10.49
CA ASP A 420 23.83 -18.33 -9.50
C ASP A 420 24.83 -19.44 -9.86
N TYR A 421 26.13 -19.17 -9.69
CA TYR A 421 27.18 -20.17 -9.85
C TYR A 421 28.17 -20.20 -8.69
N SER A 422 28.16 -21.33 -7.99
CA SER A 422 29.07 -21.62 -6.89
C SER A 422 30.45 -22.03 -7.39
N LEU A 423 31.41 -21.12 -7.25
CA LEU A 423 32.84 -21.36 -7.44
C LEU A 423 33.41 -22.27 -6.34
N PHE A 424 32.74 -22.37 -5.17
CA PHE A 424 33.10 -23.29 -4.10
C PHE A 424 32.68 -24.74 -4.38
N THR A 425 31.39 -24.97 -4.68
CA THR A 425 30.85 -26.33 -4.86
C THR A 425 30.91 -26.83 -6.32
N GLY A 426 30.95 -25.90 -7.29
CA GLY A 426 30.83 -26.18 -8.72
C GLY A 426 29.39 -26.37 -9.21
N ILE A 427 28.40 -26.07 -8.37
CA ILE A 427 26.96 -26.09 -8.71
C ILE A 427 26.58 -24.78 -9.39
N ALA A 428 25.72 -24.84 -10.42
CA ALA A 428 25.00 -23.69 -10.96
C ALA A 428 23.50 -23.91 -10.75
N SER A 429 22.78 -22.91 -10.26
CA SER A 429 21.32 -22.89 -10.35
C SER A 429 20.89 -21.83 -11.38
N ALA A 430 19.74 -22.03 -12.00
CA ALA A 430 19.15 -21.06 -12.90
C ALA A 430 17.65 -21.05 -12.68
N GLN A 431 17.10 -19.88 -12.35
CA GLN A 431 15.69 -19.66 -12.09
C GLN A 431 15.13 -18.64 -13.08
N GLY A 432 14.12 -19.05 -13.85
CA GLY A 432 13.39 -18.16 -14.74
C GLY A 432 11.97 -17.96 -14.24
N THR A 433 11.58 -16.71 -14.00
CA THR A 433 10.24 -16.32 -13.55
C THR A 433 9.55 -15.47 -14.61
N TYR A 434 8.24 -15.60 -14.77
CA TYR A 434 7.42 -14.71 -15.58
C TYR A 434 6.10 -14.45 -14.84
N MET A 435 5.77 -13.19 -14.61
CA MET A 435 4.59 -12.79 -13.85
C MET A 435 3.55 -12.08 -14.72
N ASN A 436 2.28 -12.32 -14.41
CA ASN A 436 1.13 -11.56 -14.91
C ASN A 436 0.96 -11.53 -16.44
N TYR A 437 1.37 -12.58 -17.16
CA TYR A 437 1.22 -12.66 -18.62
C TYR A 437 -0.27 -12.65 -19.03
N PRO A 438 -0.74 -11.65 -19.81
CA PRO A 438 -2.15 -11.53 -20.17
C PRO A 438 -2.52 -12.51 -21.30
N LEU A 439 -3.10 -13.66 -20.94
CA LEU A 439 -3.61 -14.64 -21.90
C LEU A 439 -4.87 -14.13 -22.64
N ALA A 440 -5.69 -13.35 -21.95
CA ALA A 440 -6.87 -12.64 -22.44
C ALA A 440 -7.33 -11.64 -21.36
N ASP A 441 -8.31 -10.78 -21.69
CA ASP A 441 -8.84 -9.70 -20.84
C ASP A 441 -9.14 -10.10 -19.37
N ASP A 442 -9.60 -11.34 -19.14
CA ASP A 442 -9.95 -11.86 -17.80
C ASP A 442 -8.91 -12.85 -17.22
N TYR A 443 -7.80 -13.15 -17.92
CA TYR A 443 -6.90 -14.29 -17.63
C TYR A 443 -5.42 -13.88 -17.53
N LEU A 444 -4.81 -14.08 -16.37
CA LEU A 444 -3.38 -13.89 -16.12
C LEU A 444 -2.68 -15.25 -15.92
N LEU A 445 -1.46 -15.37 -16.42
CA LEU A 445 -0.58 -16.53 -16.22
C LEU A 445 0.75 -16.07 -15.59
N SER A 446 1.05 -16.62 -14.43
CA SER A 446 2.35 -16.48 -13.76
C SER A 446 3.03 -17.85 -13.68
N GLY A 447 4.35 -17.87 -13.52
CA GLY A 447 5.08 -19.12 -13.30
C GLY A 447 6.57 -18.94 -13.13
N THR A 448 7.20 -19.90 -12.45
CA THR A 448 8.64 -19.94 -12.19
C THR A 448 9.18 -21.35 -12.41
N ALA A 449 10.43 -21.47 -12.86
CA ALA A 449 11.11 -22.74 -13.01
C ALA A 449 12.60 -22.61 -12.67
N LYS A 450 13.05 -23.47 -11.75
CA LYS A 450 14.44 -23.59 -11.28
C LYS A 450 15.08 -24.88 -11.80
N TYR A 451 16.37 -24.84 -12.13
CA TYR A 451 17.14 -26.01 -12.57
C TYR A 451 18.57 -25.98 -12.02
N ASP A 452 19.01 -27.07 -11.37
CA ASP A 452 20.35 -27.16 -10.78
C ASP A 452 21.28 -28.10 -11.57
N TYR A 453 22.43 -27.57 -11.95
CA TYR A 453 23.52 -28.28 -12.60
C TYR A 453 24.68 -28.49 -11.60
N PRO A 454 25.32 -29.67 -11.53
CA PRO A 454 25.16 -30.85 -12.38
C PRO A 454 24.18 -31.90 -11.84
N ALA A 455 23.41 -31.59 -10.79
CA ALA A 455 22.45 -32.53 -10.19
C ALA A 455 21.41 -33.01 -11.22
N GLY A 456 20.93 -32.09 -12.07
CA GLY A 456 19.86 -32.35 -13.03
C GLY A 456 18.47 -32.27 -12.41
N THR A 457 18.37 -31.73 -11.20
CA THR A 457 17.13 -31.40 -10.49
C THR A 457 16.45 -30.19 -11.12
N TYR A 458 15.13 -30.15 -11.00
CA TYR A 458 14.29 -29.03 -11.40
C TYR A 458 13.04 -28.98 -10.51
N ALA A 459 12.63 -27.75 -10.20
CA ALA A 459 11.36 -27.43 -9.58
C ALA A 459 10.67 -26.34 -10.37
N GLY A 460 9.36 -26.18 -10.23
CA GLY A 460 8.64 -25.07 -10.84
C GLY A 460 7.14 -25.10 -10.62
N ALA A 461 6.54 -23.92 -10.69
CA ALA A 461 5.11 -23.68 -10.51
C ALA A 461 4.55 -22.89 -11.69
N ALA A 462 3.28 -23.09 -12.01
CA ALA A 462 2.54 -22.26 -12.96
C ALA A 462 1.11 -22.04 -12.46
N THR A 463 0.71 -20.77 -12.43
CA THR A 463 -0.49 -20.27 -11.74
C THR A 463 -1.34 -19.52 -12.75
N LEU A 464 -2.54 -20.02 -13.02
CA LEU A 464 -3.53 -19.40 -13.90
C LEU A 464 -4.61 -18.74 -13.05
N GLU A 465 -4.69 -17.42 -13.12
CA GLU A 465 -5.76 -16.64 -12.50
C GLU A 465 -6.83 -16.31 -13.55
N TYR A 466 -8.09 -16.41 -13.15
CA TYR A 466 -9.24 -16.10 -14.00
C TYR A 466 -10.28 -15.27 -13.21
N ALA A 467 -10.47 -14.03 -13.64
CA ALA A 467 -11.56 -13.16 -13.19
C ALA A 467 -12.90 -13.63 -13.76
N MET A 468 -13.52 -14.63 -13.14
CA MET A 468 -14.78 -15.23 -13.58
C MET A 468 -15.94 -14.22 -13.63
N ALA A 469 -15.93 -13.26 -12.70
CA ALA A 469 -16.87 -12.14 -12.62
C ALA A 469 -16.27 -11.02 -11.75
N THR A 470 -16.93 -9.86 -11.68
CA THR A 470 -16.53 -8.74 -10.82
C THR A 470 -16.45 -9.06 -9.32
N ASP A 471 -17.06 -10.18 -8.91
CA ASP A 471 -17.15 -10.69 -7.56
C ASP A 471 -16.54 -12.11 -7.40
N MET A 472 -16.01 -12.73 -8.47
CA MET A 472 -15.51 -14.11 -8.44
C MET A 472 -14.16 -14.26 -9.15
N ALA A 473 -13.17 -14.81 -8.43
CA ALA A 473 -11.86 -15.17 -8.97
C ALA A 473 -11.61 -16.68 -8.82
N LEU A 474 -10.99 -17.28 -9.84
CA LEU A 474 -10.56 -18.68 -9.86
C LEU A 474 -9.05 -18.72 -10.10
N THR A 475 -8.31 -19.24 -9.13
CA THR A 475 -6.88 -19.55 -9.25
C THR A 475 -6.72 -21.05 -9.47
N VAL A 476 -5.86 -21.45 -10.40
CA VAL A 476 -5.48 -22.85 -10.65
C VAL A 476 -3.97 -22.94 -10.72
N GLU A 477 -3.37 -23.74 -9.85
CA GLU A 477 -1.92 -23.90 -9.78
C GLU A 477 -1.52 -25.36 -10.03
N GLY A 478 -0.36 -25.55 -10.67
CA GLY A 478 0.31 -26.85 -10.75
C GLY A 478 1.80 -26.70 -10.51
N ARG A 479 2.35 -27.51 -9.60
CA ARG A 479 3.80 -27.54 -9.31
C ARG A 479 4.42 -28.87 -9.68
N VAL A 480 5.72 -28.86 -9.94
CA VAL A 480 6.57 -30.05 -10.05
C VAL A 480 7.86 -29.83 -9.26
N ASP A 481 8.35 -30.90 -8.65
CA ASP A 481 9.73 -30.99 -8.17
C ASP A 481 10.26 -32.40 -8.39
N SER A 482 11.45 -32.47 -8.96
CA SER A 482 12.19 -33.70 -9.23
C SER A 482 12.86 -34.35 -8.02
N ASP A 483 13.15 -33.62 -6.94
CA ASP A 483 13.88 -34.12 -5.77
C ASP A 483 12.99 -34.30 -4.52
N SER A 484 11.81 -33.67 -4.49
CA SER A 484 10.81 -33.80 -3.43
C SER A 484 10.56 -35.25 -3.00
N VAL A 485 10.76 -35.47 -1.70
CA VAL A 485 10.54 -36.76 -1.04
C VAL A 485 9.06 -37.04 -0.74
N ALA A 486 8.19 -36.03 -0.88
CA ALA A 486 6.75 -36.14 -0.64
C ALA A 486 6.01 -36.59 -1.91
N ALA A 487 6.07 -35.78 -2.98
CA ALA A 487 5.47 -36.08 -4.28
C ALA A 487 6.20 -35.33 -5.40
N PHE A 488 6.22 -35.90 -6.61
CA PHE A 488 6.82 -35.25 -7.79
C PHE A 488 6.05 -34.01 -8.29
N TRP A 489 4.78 -33.85 -7.87
CA TRP A 489 3.89 -32.79 -8.31
C TRP A 489 2.82 -32.51 -7.26
N SER A 490 2.35 -31.27 -7.20
CA SER A 490 1.11 -30.87 -6.52
C SER A 490 0.21 -30.09 -7.48
N ALA A 491 -1.06 -29.89 -7.11
CA ALA A 491 -1.96 -29.01 -7.85
C ALA A 491 -3.06 -28.45 -6.95
N GLU A 492 -3.30 -27.15 -7.03
CA GLU A 492 -4.37 -26.45 -6.31
C GLU A 492 -5.42 -25.93 -7.30
N VAL A 493 -6.67 -25.83 -6.84
CA VAL A 493 -7.70 -24.99 -7.44
C VAL A 493 -8.48 -24.28 -6.35
N GLN A 494 -8.53 -22.95 -6.43
CA GLN A 494 -9.18 -22.08 -5.47
C GLN A 494 -10.22 -21.19 -6.14
N LEU A 495 -11.45 -21.21 -5.65
CA LEU A 495 -12.52 -20.29 -6.03
C LEU A 495 -12.81 -19.34 -4.86
N VAL A 496 -12.59 -18.04 -5.08
CA VAL A 496 -12.96 -16.98 -4.15
C VAL A 496 -14.20 -16.26 -4.69
N TYR A 497 -15.25 -16.15 -3.87
CA TYR A 497 -16.46 -15.38 -4.16
C TYR A 497 -16.65 -14.29 -3.11
N THR A 498 -16.39 -13.03 -3.50
CA THR A 498 -16.64 -11.83 -2.69
C THR A 498 -18.15 -11.58 -2.60
N LEU A 499 -18.75 -11.90 -1.45
CA LEU A 499 -20.19 -11.77 -1.19
C LEU A 499 -20.59 -10.33 -0.82
N ASP A 500 -19.68 -9.60 -0.16
CA ASP A 500 -19.77 -8.18 0.18
C ASP A 500 -18.32 -7.66 0.36
N THR A 501 -18.14 -6.35 0.53
CA THR A 501 -16.83 -5.66 0.64
C THR A 501 -15.88 -6.33 1.64
N ASN A 502 -16.43 -6.87 2.72
CA ASN A 502 -15.73 -7.45 3.87
C ASN A 502 -16.16 -8.92 4.11
N THR A 503 -16.53 -9.66 3.06
CA THR A 503 -16.98 -11.07 3.19
C THR A 503 -16.70 -11.88 1.94
N ALA A 504 -15.92 -12.96 2.07
CA ALA A 504 -15.58 -13.87 0.98
C ALA A 504 -15.91 -15.33 1.32
N LEU A 505 -16.46 -16.05 0.35
CA LEU A 505 -16.59 -17.51 0.38
C LEU A 505 -15.45 -18.11 -0.45
N THR A 506 -14.54 -18.82 0.21
CA THR A 506 -13.38 -19.46 -0.43
C THR A 506 -13.54 -20.97 -0.41
N VAL A 507 -13.36 -21.61 -1.57
CA VAL A 507 -13.41 -23.07 -1.72
C VAL A 507 -12.16 -23.53 -2.46
N GLY A 508 -11.29 -24.23 -1.75
CA GLY A 508 -10.04 -24.78 -2.28
C GLY A 508 -10.07 -26.30 -2.38
N TYR A 509 -9.36 -26.85 -3.36
CA TYR A 509 -8.96 -28.26 -3.37
C TYR A 509 -7.50 -28.35 -3.78
N GLU A 510 -6.72 -29.07 -2.98
CA GLU A 510 -5.28 -29.22 -3.11
C GLU A 510 -4.94 -30.73 -3.18
N GLN A 511 -3.90 -31.06 -3.94
CA GLN A 511 -3.52 -32.41 -4.31
C GLN A 511 -2.03 -32.63 -4.09
N ASN A 512 -1.71 -33.34 -3.01
CA ASN A 512 -0.37 -33.76 -2.58
C ASN A 512 0.42 -32.77 -1.69
N THR A 513 -0.24 -31.84 -1.00
CA THR A 513 0.19 -31.12 0.23
C THR A 513 1.69 -31.10 0.50
N TRP A 514 2.34 -29.96 0.24
CA TRP A 514 3.71 -29.70 0.73
C TRP A 514 3.64 -28.70 1.89
N SER A 515 4.67 -28.65 2.73
CA SER A 515 4.81 -27.62 3.77
C SER A 515 5.11 -26.23 3.21
N ASP A 516 5.63 -26.19 1.98
CA ASP A 516 6.22 -25.01 1.36
C ASP A 516 5.21 -24.44 0.34
N ASP A 517 3.96 -24.25 0.79
CA ASP A 517 2.89 -23.65 0.00
C ASP A 517 2.99 -22.12 0.06
N LEU A 518 3.12 -21.47 -1.10
CA LEU A 518 3.23 -20.00 -1.24
C LEU A 518 2.03 -19.21 -0.65
N LYS A 519 0.96 -19.93 -0.28
CA LYS A 519 -0.10 -19.50 0.64
C LYS A 519 -0.57 -20.73 1.43
N ASP A 520 0.10 -21.08 2.52
CA ASP A 520 -0.47 -22.06 3.44
C ASP A 520 -1.76 -21.49 4.07
N TYR A 521 -2.85 -22.25 3.96
CA TYR A 521 -4.16 -21.90 4.50
C TYR A 521 -4.54 -22.87 5.62
N ASP A 522 -3.64 -23.07 6.58
CA ASP A 522 -3.65 -24.04 7.70
C ASP A 522 -4.92 -23.99 8.62
N ALA A 523 -5.83 -23.05 8.37
CA ALA A 523 -7.01 -22.82 9.21
C ALA A 523 -8.14 -23.87 9.08
N MET A 524 -8.33 -24.55 7.93
CA MET A 524 -9.55 -25.36 7.68
C MET A 524 -9.35 -26.64 6.81
N THR A 525 -8.42 -27.50 7.20
CA THR A 525 -8.09 -28.77 6.52
C THR A 525 -9.20 -29.84 6.59
N ILE A 526 -9.52 -30.48 5.46
CA ILE A 526 -10.08 -31.84 5.42
C ILE A 526 -9.14 -32.75 4.62
N ASP A 527 -8.24 -33.42 5.34
CA ASP A 527 -7.28 -34.41 4.83
C ASP A 527 -7.97 -35.75 4.53
N ASP A 528 -7.84 -36.25 3.29
CA ASP A 528 -7.87 -37.69 3.01
C ASP A 528 -6.71 -38.12 2.11
N ALA A 529 -6.41 -39.42 2.08
CA ALA A 529 -5.26 -40.00 1.37
C ALA A 529 -5.29 -39.89 -0.17
N LEU A 530 -6.16 -39.04 -0.73
CA LEU A 530 -6.23 -38.63 -2.12
C LEU A 530 -6.19 -37.10 -2.32
N GLY A 531 -6.15 -36.26 -1.27
CA GLY A 531 -6.06 -34.81 -1.37
C GLY A 531 -6.78 -34.06 -0.24
N THR A 532 -6.60 -32.74 -0.20
CA THR A 532 -7.18 -31.85 0.82
C THR A 532 -8.31 -31.02 0.23
N LEU A 533 -9.44 -30.93 0.93
CA LEU A 533 -10.55 -30.04 0.58
C LEU A 533 -10.74 -28.97 1.65
N THR A 534 -10.62 -27.69 1.27
CA THR A 534 -10.84 -26.54 2.16
C THR A 534 -12.10 -25.78 1.76
N ALA A 535 -12.84 -25.26 2.75
CA ALA A 535 -14.05 -24.47 2.51
C ALA A 535 -14.27 -23.46 3.65
N GLY A 536 -13.85 -22.22 3.43
CA GLY A 536 -13.91 -21.13 4.40
C GLY A 536 -14.97 -20.08 4.05
N LEU A 537 -15.53 -19.44 5.09
CA LEU A 537 -16.26 -18.18 4.96
C LEU A 537 -15.51 -17.14 5.79
N GLU A 538 -14.80 -16.25 5.12
CA GLU A 538 -14.10 -15.14 5.75
C GLU A 538 -15.06 -13.95 5.93
N VAL A 539 -14.98 -13.28 7.08
CA VAL A 539 -15.77 -12.08 7.40
C VAL A 539 -14.82 -11.07 8.08
N THR A 540 -14.20 -10.24 7.24
CA THR A 540 -13.06 -9.38 7.57
C THR A 540 -13.56 -7.99 8.02
N PHE A 541 -14.02 -7.89 9.27
CA PHE A 541 -14.84 -6.76 9.78
C PHE A 541 -14.24 -5.35 9.68
#